data_AF-A0A3M1YIU8-F1
#
_entry.id   AF-A0A3M1YIU8-F1
#
_cell.length_a   1.000
_cell.length_b   1.000
_cell.length_c   1.000
_cell.angle_alpha   90.00
_cell.angle_beta   90.00
_cell.angle_gamma   90.00
#
_symmetry.space_group_name_H-M   'P 1'
#
loop_
_entity.id
_entity.type
_entity.pdbx_description
1 polymer ?
#
loop_
_entity_poly.entity_id
_entity_poly.type
_entity_poly.pdbx_seq_one_letter_code
_entity_poly.pdbx_strand_id
1 'polypeptide(L)' 'MNIQSYIQGKWQSGKGKSRSVFNAVTGEKIGEVSSEGFDFKGILDYARTVGGPPLRKMTF' A
#
# COMPACT_ATOMS: atom_id res chain seq x y z
N MET A 1 -15.50 -0.30 -4.01
CA MET A 1 -14.24 -0.87 -4.55
C MET A 1 -13.24 -1.02 -3.42
N ASN A 2 -12.53 -2.14 -3.31
CA ASN A 2 -11.47 -2.33 -2.31
C ASN A 2 -10.14 -1.85 -2.91
N ILE A 3 -9.52 -0.85 -2.29
CA ILE A 3 -8.31 -0.21 -2.78
C ILE A 3 -7.10 -0.97 -2.24
N GLN A 4 -6.28 -1.47 -3.15
CA GLN A 4 -5.09 -2.26 -2.83
C GLN A 4 -3.87 -1.39 -2.57
N SER A 5 -2.98 -1.87 -1.71
CA SER A 5 -1.64 -1.29 -1.51
C SER A 5 -0.62 -2.11 -2.28
N TYR A 6 0.30 -1.45 -2.98
CA TYR A 6 1.41 -2.13 -3.65
C TYR A 6 2.59 -2.27 -2.68
N ILE A 7 2.78 -3.48 -2.15
CA ILE A 7 3.77 -3.78 -1.12
C ILE A 7 4.48 -5.09 -1.43
N GLN A 8 5.80 -5.13 -1.16
CA GLN A 8 6.66 -6.28 -1.47
C GLN A 8 6.58 -6.73 -2.95
N GLY A 9 6.48 -5.78 -3.88
CA GLY A 9 6.44 -6.06 -5.31
C GLY A 9 5.10 -6.61 -5.83
N LYS A 10 4.03 -6.57 -5.04
CA LYS A 10 2.69 -7.08 -5.42
C LYS A 10 1.55 -6.24 -4.86
N TRP A 11 0.41 -6.27 -5.54
CA TRP A 11 -0.83 -5.66 -5.04
C TRP A 11 -1.44 -6.53 -3.94
N GLN A 12 -1.72 -5.93 -2.78
CA GLN A 12 -2.28 -6.61 -1.62
C GLN A 12 -3.41 -5.76 -1.01
N SER A 13 -4.51 -6.40 -0.64
CA SER A 13 -5.60 -5.76 0.10
C SER A 13 -5.39 -5.95 1.61
N GLY A 14 -5.64 -4.92 2.40
CA GLY A 14 -5.69 -5.06 3.86
C GLY A 14 -6.78 -6.03 4.28
N LYS A 15 -6.54 -6.74 5.37
CA LYS A 15 -7.53 -7.59 6.04
C LYS A 15 -8.35 -6.74 7.01
N GLY A 16 -9.45 -7.28 7.53
CA GLY A 16 -10.16 -6.67 8.66
C GLY A 16 -10.90 -5.37 8.33
N LYS A 17 -10.89 -4.44 9.29
CA LYS A 17 -11.74 -3.25 9.29
C LYS A 17 -11.28 -2.26 8.23
N SER A 18 -12.13 -2.05 7.23
CA SER A 18 -11.91 -1.04 6.20
C SER A 18 -12.46 0.33 6.61
N ARG A 19 -11.82 1.39 6.11
CA ARG A 19 -12.32 2.77 6.17
C ARG A 19 -12.90 3.14 4.82
N SER A 20 -14.16 3.58 4.81
CA SER A 20 -14.79 4.14 3.61
C SER A 20 -14.13 5.46 3.22
N VAL A 21 -13.86 5.59 1.93
CA VAL A 21 -13.37 6.81 1.29
C VAL A 21 -14.51 7.40 0.46
N PHE A 22 -14.72 8.70 0.57
CA PHE A 22 -15.81 9.42 -0.08
C PHE A 22 -15.26 10.48 -1.02
N ASN A 23 -16.02 10.78 -2.07
CA ASN A 23 -15.79 11.91 -2.95
C ASN A 23 -15.91 13.20 -2.14
N ALA A 24 -14.89 14.07 -2.21
CA ALA A 24 -14.84 15.30 -1.44
C ALA A 24 -15.88 16.36 -1.84
N VAL A 25 -16.43 16.28 -3.05
CA VAL A 25 -17.42 17.22 -3.59
C VAL A 25 -18.83 16.66 -3.45
N THR A 26 -19.07 15.43 -3.89
CA THR A 26 -20.42 14.84 -3.92
C THR A 26 -20.80 14.06 -2.66
N GLY A 27 -19.82 13.71 -1.81
CA GLY A 27 -20.04 12.87 -0.64
C GLY A 27 -20.28 11.39 -0.96
N GLU A 28 -20.26 10.99 -2.23
CA GLU A 28 -20.49 9.61 -2.65
C GLU A 28 -19.33 8.69 -2.26
N LYS A 29 -19.63 7.45 -1.90
CA LYS A 29 -18.60 6.46 -1.54
C LYS A 29 -17.83 6.02 -2.78
N ILE A 30 -16.52 6.27 -2.80
CA ILE A 30 -15.64 5.90 -3.92
C ILE A 30 -14.91 4.58 -3.68
N GLY A 31 -14.68 4.21 -2.41
CA GLY A 31 -13.96 2.98 -2.11
C GLY A 31 -13.78 2.73 -0.63
N GLU A 32 -12.97 1.71 -0.35
CA GLU A 32 -12.60 1.30 0.99
C GLU A 32 -11.10 0.99 1.02
N VAL A 33 -10.44 1.44 2.09
CA VAL A 33 -9.01 1.20 2.33
C VAL A 33 -8.83 0.45 3.65
N SER A 34 -7.90 -0.49 3.68
CA SER A 34 -7.42 -1.11 4.92
C SER A 34 -5.93 -1.40 4.79
N SER A 35 -5.21 -1.28 5.90
CA SER A 35 -3.82 -1.73 6.07
C SER A 35 -3.70 -2.77 7.20
N GLU A 36 -4.81 -3.18 7.79
CA GLU A 36 -4.81 -4.17 8.87
C GLU A 36 -4.33 -5.54 8.34
N GLY A 37 -3.56 -6.25 9.15
CA GLY A 37 -2.94 -7.52 8.77
C GLY A 37 -1.73 -7.42 7.85
N PHE A 38 -1.25 -6.22 7.52
CA PHE A 38 0.03 -6.03 6.83
C PHE A 38 1.23 -6.26 7.76
N ASP A 39 2.20 -7.04 7.29
CA ASP A 39 3.50 -7.18 7.94
C ASP A 39 4.40 -5.98 7.59
N PHE A 40 4.28 -4.91 8.37
CA PHE A 40 5.08 -3.69 8.16
C PHE A 40 6.59 -3.93 8.28
N LYS A 41 7.02 -4.90 9.08
CA LYS A 41 8.43 -5.26 9.20
C LYS A 41 8.92 -5.85 7.88
N GLY A 42 8.24 -6.87 7.36
CA GLY A 42 8.56 -7.47 6.07
C GLY A 42 8.48 -6.47 4.91
N ILE A 43 7.53 -5.52 4.94
CA ILE A 43 7.42 -4.44 3.94
C ILE A 43 8.67 -3.55 3.98
N LEU A 44 9.09 -3.11 5.16
CA LEU A 44 10.28 -2.27 5.33
C LEU A 44 11.56 -3.01 4.93
N ASP A 45 11.68 -4.28 5.32
CA ASP A 45 12.83 -5.13 4.99
C ASP A 45 12.94 -5.35 3.48
N TYR A 46 11.83 -5.60 2.79
CA TYR A 46 11.80 -5.71 1.32
C TYR A 46 12.23 -4.40 0.66
N ALA A 47 11.71 -3.26 1.13
CA ALA A 47 12.09 -1.96 0.58
C ALA A 47 13.59 -1.70 0.71
N ARG A 48 14.20 -2.08 1.84
CA ARG A 48 15.63 -1.89 2.10
C ARG A 48 16.54 -2.85 1.35
N THR A 49 16.14 -4.13 1.24
CA THR A 49 16.98 -5.21 0.70
C THR A 49 16.77 -5.44 -0.80
N VAL A 50 15.57 -5.18 -1.33
CA VAL A 50 15.25 -5.37 -2.76
C VAL A 50 15.13 -4.04 -3.49
N GLY A 51 14.39 -3.07 -2.94
CA GLY A 51 14.18 -1.77 -3.58
C GLY A 51 15.41 -0.85 -3.52
N GLY A 52 16.10 -0.83 -2.38
CA GLY A 52 17.23 0.08 -2.14
C GLY A 52 18.45 -0.14 -3.03
N PRO A 53 18.99 -1.38 -3.17
CA PRO A 53 20.21 -1.62 -3.94
C PRO A 53 20.19 -1.15 -5.41
N PRO A 54 19.14 -1.43 -6.22
CA PRO A 54 19.13 -0.97 -7.61
C PRO A 54 19.06 0.56 -7.71
N LEU A 55 18.29 1.22 -6.83
CA LEU A 55 18.20 2.68 -6.82
C LEU A 55 19.53 3.35 -6.46
N ARG A 56 20.28 2.81 -5.48
CA ARG A 56 21.61 3.34 -5.11
C ARG A 56 22.68 3.15 -6.19
N LYS A 57 22.46 2.23 -7.14
CA LYS A 57 23.36 2.02 -8.29
C LYS A 57 23.08 2.98 -9.44
N MET A 58 21.94 3.66 -9.44
CA MET A 58 21.62 4.66 -10.46
C MET A 58 22.50 5.90 -10.24
N THR A 59 23.08 6.40 -11.33
CA THR A 59 23.79 7.68 -11.36
C THR A 59 22.80 8.78 -11.77
N PHE A 60 23.12 10.02 -11.41
CA PHE A 60 22.42 11.23 -11.85
C PHE A 60 22.74 11.57 -13.30
#